data_AF-A0A7W0LKD7-F1
#
_entry.id   AF-A0A7W0LKD7-F1
#
_cell.length_a   1.000
_cell.length_b   1.000
_cell.length_c   1.000
_cell.angle_alpha   90.00
_cell.angle_beta   90.00
_cell.angle_gamma   90.00
#
_symmetry.space_group_name_H-M   'P 1'
#
loop_
_entity.id
_entity.type
_entity.pdbx_description
1 polymer ?
#
loop_
_entity_poly.entity_id
_entity_poly.type
_entity_poly.pdbx_seq_one_letter_code
_entity_poly.pdbx_strand_id
1 'polypeptide(L)'
;MRAGGVDVGGLTVAEATVKLEAALGRRLRSPVTVWVARKRFRLQTPRIALSFDAARTARRALEAGLARGGAAEGSDMPVDVPVSARLDRRGVARFVAGIGGRVNVAPRNATLRITVRRMIRRGSRDGRRLVEYRLRALLGRVLRDPKRDRTLRVGRRRLRPAITARALARLNPVV
;
A
#
# COMPACT_ATOMS: atom_id res chain seq x y z
N MET A 1 -29.32 1.33 3.01
CA MET A 1 -28.36 0.83 1.99
C MET A 1 -27.13 1.71 2.06
N ARG A 2 -25.91 1.16 2.05
CA ARG A 2 -24.67 1.95 2.24
C ARG A 2 -23.75 1.89 1.03
N ALA A 3 -23.04 2.98 0.79
CA ALA A 3 -22.03 3.10 -0.24
C ALA A 3 -20.78 3.76 0.33
N GLY A 4 -19.67 3.03 0.38
CA GLY A 4 -18.45 3.51 1.04
C GLY A 4 -18.66 3.91 2.49
N GLY A 5 -19.66 3.32 3.18
CA GLY A 5 -20.08 3.68 4.54
C GLY A 5 -21.04 4.85 4.69
N VAL A 6 -21.45 5.50 3.61
CA VAL A 6 -22.46 6.55 3.64
C VAL A 6 -23.82 5.92 3.40
N ASP A 7 -24.81 6.24 4.23
CA ASP A 7 -26.17 5.78 4.02
C ASP A 7 -26.81 6.55 2.86
N VAL A 8 -27.24 5.79 1.85
CA VAL A 8 -27.88 6.28 0.62
C VAL A 8 -29.26 5.66 0.42
N GLY A 9 -29.79 4.94 1.43
CA GLY A 9 -31.15 4.40 1.38
C GLY A 9 -32.19 5.51 1.27
N GLY A 10 -33.27 5.26 0.51
CA GLY A 10 -34.39 6.19 0.34
C GLY A 10 -34.09 7.43 -0.51
N LEU A 11 -32.88 7.56 -1.06
CA LEU A 11 -32.49 8.66 -1.93
C LEU A 11 -32.55 8.26 -3.40
N THR A 12 -32.85 9.24 -4.26
CA THR A 12 -32.66 9.08 -5.70
C THR A 12 -31.17 8.96 -6.05
N VAL A 13 -30.85 8.42 -7.23
CA VAL A 13 -29.46 8.31 -7.70
C VAL A 13 -28.76 9.68 -7.73
N ALA A 14 -29.49 10.75 -8.09
CA ALA A 14 -28.96 12.11 -8.12
C ALA A 14 -28.60 12.62 -6.72
N GLU A 15 -29.53 12.50 -5.76
CA GLU A 15 -29.31 12.91 -4.36
C GLU A 15 -28.21 12.08 -3.69
N ALA A 16 -28.20 10.76 -3.93
CA ALA A 16 -27.16 9.87 -3.45
C ALA A 16 -25.78 10.25 -4.02
N THR A 17 -25.71 10.66 -5.29
CA THR A 17 -24.46 11.12 -5.93
C THR A 17 -23.92 12.37 -5.24
N VAL A 18 -24.77 13.38 -5.00
CA VAL A 18 -24.39 14.62 -4.32
C VAL A 18 -23.92 14.34 -2.90
N LYS A 19 -24.65 13.50 -2.15
CA LYS A 19 -24.30 13.11 -0.79
C LYS A 19 -22.96 12.37 -0.75
N LEU A 20 -22.70 11.47 -1.70
CA LEU A 20 -21.45 10.72 -1.80
C LEU A 20 -20.26 11.61 -2.15
N GLU A 21 -20.39 12.56 -3.08
CA GLU A 21 -19.34 13.53 -3.37
C GLU A 21 -19.02 14.40 -2.16
N ALA A 22 -20.05 14.93 -1.48
CA ALA A 22 -19.86 15.76 -0.30
C ALA A 22 -19.15 15.01 0.83
N ALA A 23 -19.57 13.77 1.11
CA ALA A 23 -19.04 12.97 2.21
C ALA A 23 -17.65 12.36 1.92
N LEU A 24 -17.45 11.83 0.71
CA LEU A 24 -16.27 11.01 0.37
C LEU A 24 -15.26 11.75 -0.50
N GLY A 25 -15.68 12.75 -1.29
CA GLY A 25 -14.84 13.44 -2.26
C GLY A 25 -13.58 14.05 -1.64
N ARG A 26 -13.73 14.80 -0.52
CA ARG A 26 -12.58 15.42 0.17
C ARG A 26 -11.61 14.37 0.73
N ARG A 27 -12.14 13.30 1.34
CA ARG A 27 -11.32 12.21 1.88
C ARG A 27 -10.58 11.47 0.77
N LEU A 28 -11.26 11.16 -0.34
CA LEU A 28 -10.66 10.44 -1.46
C LEU A 28 -9.55 11.23 -2.14
N ARG A 29 -9.71 12.55 -2.26
CA ARG A 29 -8.70 13.47 -2.80
C ARG A 29 -7.53 13.73 -1.84
N SER A 30 -7.67 13.39 -0.56
CA SER A 30 -6.60 13.60 0.42
C SER A 30 -5.38 12.73 0.13
N PRO A 31 -4.16 13.27 0.31
CA PRO A 31 -2.93 12.54 0.05
C PRO A 31 -2.69 11.40 1.04
N VAL A 32 -2.03 10.33 0.57
CA VAL A 32 -1.64 9.19 1.41
C VAL A 32 -0.21 9.39 1.89
N THR A 33 0.00 9.27 3.20
CA THR A 33 1.31 9.39 3.84
C THR A 33 1.87 8.01 4.12
N VAL A 34 3.09 7.73 3.66
CA VAL A 34 3.79 6.47 3.90
C VAL A 34 5.05 6.74 4.72
N TRP A 35 5.17 6.06 5.84
CA TRP A 35 6.30 6.07 6.75
C TRP A 35 7.12 4.80 6.57
N VAL A 36 8.39 4.99 6.21
CA VAL A 36 9.35 3.89 6.06
C VAL A 36 10.70 4.33 6.61
N ALA A 37 11.27 3.54 7.51
CA ALA A 37 12.60 3.81 8.09
C ALA A 37 12.74 5.22 8.69
N ARG A 38 11.69 5.69 9.40
CA ARG A 38 11.57 7.06 9.96
C ARG A 38 11.53 8.19 8.93
N LYS A 39 11.48 7.88 7.64
CA LYS A 39 11.27 8.85 6.56
C LYS A 39 9.81 8.89 6.16
N ARG A 40 9.32 10.09 5.82
CA ARG A 40 7.95 10.35 5.37
C ARG A 40 7.91 10.55 3.86
N PHE A 41 6.99 9.87 3.19
CA PHE A 41 6.72 10.00 1.76
C PHE A 41 5.25 10.29 1.53
N ARG A 42 4.91 11.25 0.68
CA ARG A 42 3.53 11.67 0.44
C ARG A 42 3.14 11.35 -1.01
N LEU A 43 2.08 10.56 -1.16
CA LEU A 43 1.44 10.27 -2.44
C LEU A 43 0.30 11.24 -2.66
N GLN A 44 0.50 12.18 -3.58
CA GLN A 44 -0.51 13.13 -4.00
C GLN A 44 -1.46 12.46 -4.99
N THR A 45 -2.77 12.63 -4.80
CA THR A 45 -3.81 12.04 -5.66
C THR A 45 -3.76 12.49 -7.13
N PRO A 46 -3.37 13.76 -7.47
CA PRO A 46 -3.22 14.15 -8.87
C PRO A 46 -2.12 13.37 -9.61
N ARG A 47 -1.07 12.94 -8.89
CA ARG A 47 0.06 12.19 -9.49
C ARG A 47 -0.32 10.77 -9.93
N ILE A 48 -1.47 10.27 -9.49
CA ILE A 48 -1.97 8.94 -9.81
C ILE A 48 -3.32 8.98 -10.53
N ALA A 49 -3.73 10.16 -11.02
CA ALA A 49 -5.00 10.38 -11.71
C ALA A 49 -6.18 9.67 -11.00
N LEU A 50 -6.23 9.77 -9.67
CA LEU A 50 -7.31 9.14 -8.89
C LEU A 50 -8.62 9.87 -9.19
N SER A 51 -9.56 9.17 -9.82
CA SER A 51 -10.91 9.68 -10.07
C SER A 51 -11.94 8.81 -9.35
N PHE A 52 -12.82 9.48 -8.61
CA PHE A 52 -13.97 8.88 -7.95
C PHE A 52 -15.19 9.08 -8.83
N ASP A 53 -15.96 8.00 -9.04
CA ASP A 53 -17.20 8.02 -9.81
C ASP A 53 -18.37 7.81 -8.85
N ALA A 54 -18.88 8.92 -8.32
CA ALA A 54 -19.99 8.93 -7.37
C ALA A 54 -21.28 8.40 -8.00
N ALA A 55 -21.57 8.75 -9.26
CA ALA A 55 -22.77 8.32 -9.97
C ALA A 55 -22.80 6.80 -10.17
N ARG A 56 -21.68 6.20 -10.61
CA ARG A 56 -21.56 4.74 -10.73
C ARG A 56 -21.63 4.06 -9.38
N THR A 57 -21.11 4.68 -8.33
CA THR A 57 -21.20 4.15 -6.96
C THR A 57 -22.64 4.17 -6.46
N ALA A 58 -23.40 5.24 -6.69
CA ALA A 58 -24.81 5.37 -6.34
C ALA A 58 -25.68 4.34 -7.09
N ARG A 59 -25.47 4.17 -8.40
CA ARG A 59 -26.19 3.14 -9.20
C ARG A 59 -25.94 1.73 -8.67
N ARG A 60 -24.69 1.38 -8.37
CA ARG A 60 -24.37 0.07 -7.79
C ARG A 60 -24.99 -0.14 -6.41
N ALA A 61 -25.10 0.93 -5.61
CA ALA A 61 -25.75 0.87 -4.31
C ALA A 61 -27.26 0.60 -4.45
N LEU A 62 -27.91 1.25 -5.44
CA LEU A 62 -29.31 1.00 -5.79
C LEU A 62 -29.52 -0.43 -6.31
N GLU A 63 -28.72 -0.87 -7.27
CA GLU A 63 -28.77 -2.24 -7.84
C GLU A 63 -28.59 -3.30 -6.75
N ALA A 64 -27.61 -3.11 -5.85
CA ALA A 64 -27.38 -4.03 -4.73
C ALA A 64 -28.54 -4.02 -3.72
N GLY A 65 -29.24 -2.89 -3.60
CA GLY A 65 -30.47 -2.76 -2.84
C GLY A 65 -31.66 -3.50 -3.46
N LEU A 66 -31.86 -3.36 -4.77
CA LEU A 66 -32.94 -4.00 -5.52
C LEU A 66 -32.75 -5.52 -5.60
N ALA A 67 -31.52 -5.99 -5.85
CA ALA A 67 -31.19 -7.42 -5.85
C ALA A 67 -31.48 -8.09 -4.50
N ARG A 68 -31.48 -7.33 -3.40
CA ARG A 68 -31.87 -7.80 -2.06
C ARG A 68 -33.37 -7.80 -1.84
N GLY A 69 -34.13 -6.90 -2.47
CA GLY A 69 -35.60 -6.90 -2.39
C GLY A 69 -36.26 -8.17 -2.96
N GLY A 70 -35.54 -8.94 -3.78
CA GLY A 70 -35.94 -10.28 -4.25
C GLY A 70 -35.37 -11.44 -3.42
N ALA A 71 -34.54 -11.18 -2.41
CA ALA A 71 -33.98 -12.18 -1.51
C ALA A 71 -34.73 -12.13 -0.18
N ALA A 72 -35.46 -13.22 0.11
CA ALA A 72 -36.33 -13.45 1.26
C ALA A 72 -35.97 -12.67 2.56
N GLU A 73 -37.03 -12.14 3.17
CA GLU A 73 -37.09 -11.57 4.52
C GLU A 73 -36.24 -12.39 5.50
N GLY A 74 -35.25 -11.76 6.15
CA GLY A 74 -34.49 -12.44 7.20
C GLY A 74 -33.00 -12.11 7.29
N SER A 75 -32.45 -11.24 6.44
CA SER A 75 -31.13 -10.68 6.70
C SER A 75 -31.23 -9.18 6.94
N ASP A 76 -30.94 -8.75 8.17
CA ASP A 76 -31.00 -7.34 8.61
C ASP A 76 -29.63 -6.63 8.45
N MET A 77 -28.73 -7.20 7.64
CA MET A 77 -27.38 -6.67 7.46
C MET A 77 -27.38 -5.54 6.42
N PRO A 78 -26.88 -4.34 6.75
CA PRO A 78 -26.78 -3.24 5.81
C PRO A 78 -25.77 -3.58 4.70
N VAL A 79 -26.23 -3.63 3.45
CA VAL A 79 -25.37 -3.81 2.26
C VAL A 79 -24.48 -2.57 2.09
N ASP A 80 -23.16 -2.74 2.11
CA ASP A 80 -22.18 -1.68 1.86
C ASP A 80 -21.42 -1.94 0.55
N VAL A 81 -21.69 -1.11 -0.46
CA VAL A 81 -21.07 -1.23 -1.78
C VAL A 81 -19.73 -0.48 -1.81
N PRO A 82 -18.64 -1.10 -2.31
CA PRO A 82 -17.36 -0.44 -2.43
C PRO A 82 -17.41 0.71 -3.45
N VAL A 83 -16.73 1.82 -3.14
CA VAL A 83 -16.67 2.97 -4.03
C VAL A 83 -15.99 2.64 -5.36
N SER A 84 -16.54 3.17 -6.44
CA SER A 84 -15.92 3.07 -7.75
C SER A 84 -14.86 4.15 -7.92
N ALA A 85 -13.58 3.75 -7.92
CA ALA A 85 -12.46 4.65 -8.16
C ALA A 85 -11.50 4.09 -9.23
N ARG A 86 -11.10 4.95 -10.16
CA ARG A 86 -10.04 4.65 -11.14
C ARG A 86 -8.73 5.26 -10.67
N LEU A 87 -7.61 4.58 -10.92
CA LEU A 87 -6.27 5.05 -10.54
C LEU A 87 -5.22 4.57 -11.53
N ASP A 88 -4.18 5.38 -11.72
CA ASP A 88 -2.99 5.02 -12.47
C ASP A 88 -2.09 4.09 -11.64
N ARG A 89 -2.14 2.80 -11.97
CA ARG A 89 -1.32 1.76 -11.33
C ARG A 89 0.17 1.97 -11.57
N ARG A 90 0.56 2.56 -12.72
CA ARG A 90 1.96 2.84 -13.05
C ARG A 90 2.48 3.99 -12.20
N GLY A 91 1.69 5.04 -11.99
CA GLY A 91 1.98 6.13 -11.06
C GLY A 91 2.23 5.64 -9.63
N VAL A 92 1.36 4.74 -9.12
CA VAL A 92 1.57 4.10 -7.81
C VAL A 92 2.87 3.28 -7.79
N ALA A 93 3.15 2.50 -8.84
CA ALA A 93 4.37 1.71 -8.91
C ALA A 93 5.64 2.58 -8.92
N ARG A 94 5.65 3.66 -9.71
CA ARG A 94 6.75 4.64 -9.74
C ARG A 94 6.99 5.29 -8.38
N PHE A 95 5.91 5.65 -7.68
CA PHE A 95 6.01 6.18 -6.32
C PHE A 95 6.67 5.19 -5.35
N VAL A 96 6.21 3.93 -5.36
CA VAL A 96 6.77 2.87 -4.51
C VAL A 96 8.23 2.58 -4.85
N ALA A 97 8.59 2.51 -6.12
CA ALA A 97 9.98 2.36 -6.56
C ALA A 97 10.86 3.52 -6.09
N GLY A 98 10.35 4.75 -6.16
CA GLY A 98 11.03 5.94 -5.65
C GLY A 98 11.23 5.97 -4.13
N ILE A 99 10.36 5.30 -3.36
CA ILE A 99 10.59 5.03 -1.94
C ILE A 99 11.70 4.00 -1.80
N GLY A 100 11.61 2.89 -2.54
CA GLY A 100 12.61 1.81 -2.56
C GLY A 100 14.02 2.33 -2.76
N GLY A 101 14.24 3.15 -3.79
CA GLY A 101 15.56 3.76 -4.08
C GLY A 101 16.14 4.59 -2.93
N ARG A 102 15.31 5.15 -2.05
CA ARG A 102 15.74 6.01 -0.92
C ARG A 102 15.89 5.30 0.42
N VAL A 103 15.33 4.09 0.54
CA VAL A 103 15.28 3.34 1.81
C VAL A 103 15.93 1.96 1.73
N ASN A 104 16.19 1.44 0.53
CA ASN A 104 16.89 0.17 0.35
C ASN A 104 18.36 0.34 0.70
N VAL A 105 18.91 -0.65 1.39
CA VAL A 105 20.31 -0.74 1.78
C VAL A 105 20.81 -2.09 1.30
N ALA A 106 21.79 -2.09 0.41
CA ALA A 106 22.40 -3.33 -0.08
C ALA A 106 23.13 -4.06 1.05
N PRO A 107 23.05 -5.40 1.12
CA PRO A 107 23.91 -6.17 2.02
C PRO A 107 25.39 -6.03 1.59
N ARG A 108 26.31 -6.14 2.55
CA ARG A 108 27.75 -6.15 2.29
C ARG A 108 28.33 -7.48 2.71
N ASN A 109 29.02 -8.14 1.78
CA ASN A 109 29.68 -9.41 2.04
C ASN A 109 30.84 -9.25 3.02
N ALA A 110 31.16 -10.33 3.74
CA ALA A 110 32.42 -10.43 4.45
C ALA A 110 33.57 -10.53 3.42
N THR A 111 34.72 -9.94 3.74
CA THR A 111 35.91 -10.01 2.90
C THR A 111 37.13 -10.47 3.68
N LEU A 112 38.01 -11.19 2.99
CA LEU A 112 39.31 -11.60 3.48
C LEU A 112 40.37 -10.91 2.64
N ARG A 113 41.32 -10.24 3.27
CA ARG A 113 42.53 -9.76 2.59
C ARG A 113 43.73 -10.38 3.28
N ILE A 114 44.41 -11.27 2.56
CA ILE A 114 45.67 -11.87 3.01
C ILE A 114 46.78 -10.90 2.61
N THR A 115 47.59 -10.46 3.58
CA THR A 115 48.81 -9.69 3.32
C THR A 115 50.01 -10.48 3.82
N VAL A 116 51.22 -10.07 3.43
CA VAL A 116 52.48 -10.76 3.78
C VAL A 116 52.61 -11.03 5.28
N ARG A 117 52.16 -10.10 6.13
CA ARG A 117 52.29 -10.19 7.59
C ARG A 117 51.02 -10.58 8.34
N ARG A 118 49.84 -10.42 7.75
CA ARG A 118 48.58 -10.65 8.46
C ARG A 118 47.40 -10.90 7.54
N MET A 119 46.42 -11.63 8.07
CA MET A 119 45.13 -11.82 7.44
C MET A 119 44.11 -10.82 8.01
N ILE A 120 43.57 -9.94 7.17
CA ILE A 120 42.57 -8.92 7.56
C ILE A 120 41.16 -9.42 7.19
N ARG A 121 40.35 -9.70 8.20
CA ARG A 121 38.95 -10.11 8.06
C ARG A 121 38.03 -8.90 8.25
N ARG A 122 37.12 -8.66 7.32
CA ARG A 122 36.01 -7.69 7.49
C ARG A 122 34.68 -8.42 7.59
N GLY A 123 33.93 -8.12 8.65
CA GLY A 123 32.62 -8.70 8.88
C GLY A 123 31.58 -8.30 7.83
N SER A 124 30.63 -9.19 7.58
CA SER A 124 29.49 -8.93 6.69
C SER A 124 28.46 -8.02 7.36
N ARG A 125 27.71 -7.23 6.57
CA ARG A 125 26.59 -6.40 7.06
C ARG A 125 25.30 -6.75 6.33
N ASP A 126 24.22 -6.88 7.08
CA ASP A 126 22.90 -7.11 6.52
C ASP A 126 22.37 -5.89 5.76
N GLY A 127 21.69 -6.16 4.66
CA GLY A 127 20.91 -5.18 3.91
C GLY A 127 19.49 -5.05 4.44
N ARG A 128 18.76 -4.09 3.88
CA ARG A 128 17.33 -3.85 4.13
C ARG A 128 16.65 -3.55 2.81
N ARG A 129 15.51 -4.19 2.53
CA ARG A 129 14.73 -3.93 1.32
C ARG A 129 13.25 -3.73 1.64
N LEU A 130 12.66 -2.74 1.00
CA LEU A 130 11.22 -2.52 0.99
C LEU A 130 10.54 -3.63 0.19
N VAL A 131 9.46 -4.19 0.73
CA VAL A 131 8.65 -5.17 0.00
C VAL A 131 7.64 -4.43 -0.88
N GLU A 132 8.10 -4.02 -2.05
CA GLU A 132 7.40 -3.10 -2.95
C GLU A 132 6.01 -3.61 -3.39
N TYR A 133 5.89 -4.90 -3.71
CA TYR A 133 4.59 -5.47 -4.11
C TYR A 133 3.55 -5.40 -2.98
N ARG A 134 3.95 -5.63 -1.72
CA ARG A 134 3.07 -5.51 -0.55
C ARG A 134 2.61 -4.07 -0.37
N LEU A 135 3.54 -3.12 -0.50
CA LEU A 135 3.20 -1.71 -0.39
C LEU A 135 2.25 -1.26 -1.50
N ARG A 136 2.45 -1.69 -2.74
CA ARG A 136 1.52 -1.39 -3.85
C ARG A 136 0.12 -1.94 -3.59
N ALA A 137 0.01 -3.20 -3.15
CA ALA A 137 -1.27 -3.81 -2.81
C ALA A 137 -1.97 -3.06 -1.67
N LEU A 138 -1.21 -2.67 -0.65
CA LEU A 138 -1.73 -1.94 0.50
C LEU A 138 -2.22 -0.53 0.11
N LEU A 139 -1.44 0.20 -0.69
CA LEU A 139 -1.85 1.49 -1.27
C LEU A 139 -3.11 1.34 -2.13
N GLY A 140 -3.21 0.30 -2.95
CA GLY A 140 -4.40 0.04 -3.76
C GLY A 140 -5.67 -0.15 -2.94
N ARG A 141 -5.56 -0.79 -1.76
CA ARG A 141 -6.69 -0.94 -0.83
C ARG A 141 -7.07 0.40 -0.17
N VAL A 142 -6.08 1.16 0.30
CA VAL A 142 -6.30 2.44 1.00
C VAL A 142 -6.84 3.52 0.08
N LEU A 143 -6.38 3.57 -1.17
CA LEU A 143 -6.85 4.56 -2.14
C LEU A 143 -8.30 4.33 -2.57
N ARG A 144 -8.78 3.08 -2.50
CA ARG A 144 -10.15 2.70 -2.87
C ARG A 144 -11.10 2.64 -1.67
N ASP A 145 -10.59 2.79 -0.45
CA ASP A 145 -11.40 2.67 0.76
C ASP A 145 -11.35 4.00 1.53
N PRO A 146 -12.44 4.81 1.49
CA PRO A 146 -12.46 6.11 2.16
C PRO A 146 -12.51 6.02 3.70
N LYS A 147 -12.76 4.82 4.26
CA LYS A 147 -12.79 4.60 5.71
C LYS A 147 -11.40 4.36 6.28
N ARG A 148 -10.46 3.86 5.47
CA ARG A 148 -9.10 3.54 5.94
C ARG A 148 -8.31 4.80 6.23
N ASP A 149 -7.47 4.70 7.25
CA ASP A 149 -6.44 5.70 7.51
C ASP A 149 -5.52 5.82 6.28
N ARG A 150 -5.27 7.07 5.89
CA ARG A 150 -4.35 7.44 4.82
C ARG A 150 -2.90 7.52 5.31
N THR A 151 -2.63 7.09 6.54
CA THR A 151 -1.28 6.97 7.09
C THR A 151 -0.84 5.51 7.16
N LEU A 152 0.23 5.19 6.44
CA LEU A 152 0.77 3.84 6.33
C LEU A 152 2.14 3.75 6.97
N ARG A 153 2.32 2.80 7.88
CA ARG A 153 3.63 2.49 8.48
C ARG A 153 4.08 1.14 7.97
N VAL A 154 5.18 1.11 7.22
CA VAL A 154 5.63 -0.10 6.51
C VAL A 154 7.07 -0.41 6.87
N GLY A 155 7.30 -1.66 7.25
CA GLY A 155 8.62 -2.19 7.59
C GLY A 155 9.49 -2.49 6.36
N ARG A 156 10.77 -2.77 6.61
CA ARG A 156 11.71 -3.30 5.60
C ARG A 156 12.12 -4.71 5.98
N ARG A 157 12.20 -5.59 4.98
CA ARG A 157 12.73 -6.94 5.16
C ARG A 157 14.26 -6.89 5.24
N ARG A 158 14.84 -7.70 6.13
CA ARG A 158 16.30 -7.89 6.20
C ARG A 158 16.77 -8.70 4.99
N LEU A 159 17.89 -8.31 4.38
CA LEU A 159 18.56 -9.06 3.34
C LEU A 159 19.89 -9.56 3.89
N ARG A 160 20.10 -10.88 3.86
CA ARG A 160 21.39 -11.44 4.26
C ARG A 160 22.41 -11.25 3.15
N PRO A 161 23.68 -11.01 3.49
CA PRO A 161 24.77 -11.03 2.53
C PRO A 161 24.99 -12.46 2.03
N ALA A 162 25.52 -12.59 0.81
CA ALA A 162 25.82 -13.88 0.21
C ALA A 162 26.95 -14.58 0.99
N ILE A 163 27.98 -13.83 1.35
CA ILE A 163 29.11 -14.33 2.14
C ILE A 163 29.06 -13.70 3.53
N THR A 164 28.86 -14.54 4.54
CA THR A 164 28.94 -14.16 5.95
C THR A 164 30.35 -14.39 6.49
N ALA A 165 30.70 -13.72 7.59
CA ALA A 165 31.98 -13.96 8.25
C ALA A 165 32.16 -15.43 8.68
N ARG A 166 31.08 -16.10 9.11
CA ARG A 166 31.08 -17.54 9.43
C ARG A 166 31.31 -18.43 8.21
N ALA A 167 30.75 -18.06 7.06
CA ALA A 167 31.00 -18.79 5.81
C ALA A 167 32.45 -18.62 5.37
N LEU A 168 32.97 -17.38 5.45
CA LEU A 168 34.35 -17.05 5.10
C LEU A 168 35.38 -17.80 5.99
N ALA A 169 35.10 -17.89 7.30
CA ALA A 169 35.95 -18.59 8.27
C ALA A 169 35.98 -20.11 8.04
N ARG A 170 34.86 -20.71 7.61
CA ARG A 170 34.81 -22.13 7.25
C ARG A 170 35.60 -22.46 5.99
N LEU A 171 35.59 -21.56 5.01
CA LEU A 171 36.33 -21.73 3.75
C LEU A 171 37.84 -21.49 3.92
N ASN A 172 38.24 -20.76 4.96
CA ASN A 172 39.64 -20.41 5.23
C ASN A 172 39.95 -20.68 6.72
N PRO A 173 40.00 -21.96 7.14
CA PRO A 173 40.48 -22.31 8.47
C PRO A 173 41.91 -21.81 8.59
N VAL A 174 42.16 -20.94 9.58
CA VAL A 174 43.53 -20.61 9.97
C VAL A 174 44.02 -21.79 10.79
N VAL A 175 45.08 -22.43 10.33
CA VAL A 175 45.87 -23.42 11.09
C VAL A 175 46.77 -22.65 12.04
#